data_AF-A0A816AMC0-F1
#
_entry.id   AF-A0A816AMC0-F1
#
_cell.length_a   1.000
_cell.length_b   1.000
_cell.length_c   1.000
_cell.angle_alpha   90.00
_cell.angle_beta   90.00
_cell.angle_gamma   90.00
#
_symmetry.space_group_name_H-M   'P 1'
#
loop_
_entity.id
_entity.type
_entity.pdbx_description
1 polymer ?
#
loop_
_entity_poly.entity_id
_entity_poly.type
_entity_poly.pdbx_seq_one_letter_code
_entity_poly.pdbx_strand_id
1 'polypeptide(L)'
;MGFFLLPLLPVSFECAVECTHPIRAEWSTGLLMCLGNVLGGIFIFILGYLIKLQPKYKSGQILTPASIFMLCLFVVSAATMFIYRGPYLRLEAEKQATERNTNSSTNINI
;
A
#
# COMPACT_ATOMS: atom_id res chain seq x y z
N MET A 1 -15.46 -4.12 11.72
CA MET A 1 -14.31 -3.75 10.85
C MET A 1 -13.38 -4.93 10.50
N GLY A 2 -13.63 -6.18 10.94
CA GLY A 2 -12.73 -7.32 10.63
C GLY A 2 -13.04 -8.07 9.33
N PHE A 3 -14.29 -8.06 8.86
CA PHE A 3 -14.72 -8.82 7.68
C PHE A 3 -13.98 -8.43 6.39
N PHE A 4 -13.74 -7.13 6.18
CA PHE A 4 -12.98 -6.65 5.02
C PHE A 4 -11.46 -6.79 5.18
N LEU A 5 -10.96 -6.93 6.41
CA LEU A 5 -9.52 -7.02 6.68
C LEU A 5 -8.96 -8.42 6.40
N LEU A 6 -9.79 -9.45 6.65
CA LEU A 6 -9.44 -10.86 6.42
C LEU A 6 -9.04 -11.16 4.96
N PRO A 7 -9.78 -10.72 3.93
CA PRO A 7 -9.36 -10.89 2.53
C PRO A 7 -8.36 -9.84 2.06
N LEU A 8 -8.29 -8.67 2.71
CA LEU A 8 -7.35 -7.61 2.30
C LEU A 8 -5.89 -8.00 2.51
N LEU A 9 -5.62 -8.77 3.57
CA LEU A 9 -4.27 -9.17 3.95
C LEU A 9 -3.61 -10.12 2.91
N PRO A 10 -4.23 -11.23 2.47
CA PRO A 10 -3.66 -12.07 1.40
C PRO A 10 -3.56 -11.32 0.06
N VAL A 11 -4.56 -10.49 -0.30
CA VAL A 11 -4.53 -9.69 -1.52
C VAL A 11 -3.36 -8.69 -1.53
N SER A 12 -3.09 -8.05 -0.38
CA SER A 12 -1.95 -7.13 -0.25
C SER A 12 -0.61 -7.83 -0.40
N PHE A 13 -0.49 -9.07 0.09
CA PHE A 13 0.72 -9.87 -0.07
C PHE A 13 0.94 -10.30 -1.53
N GLU A 14 -0.09 -10.75 -2.24
CA GLU A 14 0.03 -11.09 -3.65
C GLU A 14 0.46 -9.86 -4.47
N CYS A 15 -0.18 -8.71 -4.28
CA CYS A 15 0.22 -7.46 -4.94
C CYS A 15 1.67 -7.03 -4.61
N ALA A 16 2.10 -7.17 -3.35
CA ALA A 16 3.46 -6.82 -2.94
C ALA A 16 4.53 -7.72 -3.57
N VAL A 17 4.25 -9.02 -3.71
CA VAL A 17 5.13 -9.97 -4.38
C VAL A 17 5.19 -9.71 -5.87
N GLU A 18 4.07 -9.38 -6.51
CA GLU A 18 4.03 -9.05 -7.95
C GLU A 18 4.77 -7.75 -8.29
N CYS A 19 4.69 -6.73 -7.44
CA CYS A 19 5.39 -5.46 -7.65
C CYS A 19 6.91 -5.55 -7.42
N THR A 20 7.41 -6.59 -6.73
CA THR A 20 8.82 -6.71 -6.32
C THR A 20 9.60 -7.80 -7.09
N HIS A 21 9.06 -8.33 -8.20
CA HIS A 21 9.79 -9.31 -9.02
C HIS A 21 11.10 -8.67 -9.56
N PRO A 22 12.29 -9.29 -9.44
CA PRO A 22 12.60 -10.71 -9.19
C PRO A 22 13.15 -11.03 -7.77
N ILE A 23 12.71 -10.32 -6.73
CA ILE A 23 13.15 -10.56 -5.34
C ILE A 23 12.31 -11.67 -4.68
N ARG A 24 12.95 -12.46 -3.81
CA ARG A 24 12.31 -13.50 -2.98
C ARG A 24 11.13 -12.92 -2.19
N ALA A 25 9.95 -13.53 -2.32
CA ALA A 25 8.69 -13.08 -1.73
C ALA A 25 8.77 -12.82 -0.21
N GLU A 26 9.60 -13.59 0.49
CA GLU A 26 9.83 -13.50 1.94
C GLU A 26 10.32 -12.12 2.40
N TRP A 27 11.10 -11.44 1.58
CA TRP A 27 11.63 -10.12 1.91
C TRP A 27 10.57 -9.03 1.72
N SER A 28 9.70 -9.17 0.73
CA SER A 28 8.63 -8.20 0.46
C SER A 28 7.55 -8.24 1.55
N THR A 29 7.12 -9.43 1.97
CA THR A 29 6.14 -9.60 3.06
C THR A 29 6.71 -9.16 4.41
N GLY A 30 7.98 -9.50 4.70
CA GLY A 30 8.68 -9.06 5.89
C GLY A 30 8.83 -7.53 5.96
N LEU A 31 9.18 -6.90 4.84
CA LEU A 31 9.29 -5.44 4.74
C LEU A 31 7.92 -4.76 4.91
N LEU A 32 6.87 -5.31 4.31
CA LEU A 32 5.50 -4.79 4.45
C LEU A 32 5.03 -4.84 5.92
N MET A 33 5.26 -5.95 6.62
CA MET A 33 4.93 -6.07 8.04
C MET A 33 5.78 -5.16 8.93
N CYS A 34 7.07 -5.02 8.64
CA CYS A 34 7.95 -4.14 9.39
C CYS A 34 7.51 -2.67 9.24
N LEU A 35 7.25 -2.22 8.01
CA LEU A 35 6.74 -0.89 7.73
C LEU A 35 5.38 -0.65 8.39
N GLY A 36 4.48 -1.61 8.34
CA GLY A 36 3.17 -1.52 9.01
C GLY A 36 3.29 -1.32 10.51
N ASN A 37 4.18 -2.06 11.18
CA ASN A 37 4.42 -1.90 12.62
C ASN A 37 5.10 -0.57 12.95
N VAL A 38 6.09 -0.12 12.17
CA VAL A 38 6.77 1.17 12.38
C VAL A 38 5.81 2.35 12.20
N LEU A 39 5.04 2.36 11.10
CA LEU A 39 4.01 3.37 10.85
C LEU A 39 2.93 3.35 11.93
N GLY A 40 2.46 2.18 12.33
CA GLY A 40 1.48 2.02 13.40
C GLY A 40 1.97 2.57 14.75
N GLY A 41 3.22 2.28 15.11
CA GLY A 41 3.83 2.79 16.34
C GLY A 41 3.95 4.31 16.37
N ILE A 42 4.45 4.90 15.28
CA ILE A 42 4.55 6.37 15.13
C ILE A 42 3.16 7.00 15.23
N PHE A 43 2.17 6.40 14.57
CA PHE A 43 0.80 6.88 14.56
C PHE A 43 0.16 6.91 15.95
N ILE A 44 0.34 5.84 16.75
CA ILE A 44 -0.15 5.77 18.13
C ILE A 44 0.49 6.86 19.00
N PHE A 45 1.80 7.11 18.84
CA PHE A 45 2.50 8.16 19.57
C PHE A 45 1.92 9.55 19.28
N ILE A 46 1.70 9.87 18.00
CA ILE A 46 1.15 11.16 17.57
C ILE A 46 -0.28 11.32 18.08
N LEU A 47 -1.12 10.29 17.93
CA LEU A 47 -2.51 10.33 18.41
C LEU A 47 -2.57 10.52 19.94
N GLY A 48 -1.70 9.82 20.67
CA GLY A 48 -1.59 9.93 22.13
C GLY A 48 -1.18 11.33 22.59
N TYR A 49 -0.25 11.97 21.88
CA TYR A 49 0.13 13.35 22.16
C TYR A 49 -1.02 14.34 21.87
N LEU A 50 -1.74 14.13 20.76
CA LEU A 50 -2.85 14.97 20.35
C LEU A 50 -4.06 14.87 21.29
N ILE A 51 -4.31 13.69 21.85
CA ILE A 51 -5.31 13.45 22.89
C ILE A 51 -4.93 14.14 24.20
N LYS A 52 -3.64 14.17 24.58
CA LYS A 52 -3.21 14.91 25.79
C LYS A 52 -3.40 16.44 25.69
N LEU A 53 -3.49 16.98 24.47
CA LEU A 53 -3.78 18.40 24.19
C LEU A 53 -5.29 18.73 24.17
N GLN A 54 -6.15 17.72 24.35
CA GLN A 54 -7.60 17.88 24.45
C GLN A 54 -8.13 18.86 25.52
N PRO A 55 -7.52 19.05 26.72
CA PRO A 55 -8.12 19.89 27.76
C PRO A 55 -8.16 21.40 27.44
N LYS A 56 -7.62 21.86 26.30
CA LYS A 56 -7.73 23.26 25.83
C LYS A 56 -8.93 23.54 24.91
N TYR A 57 -9.74 22.54 24.54
CA TYR A 57 -10.82 22.71 23.56
C TYR A 57 -12.21 22.65 24.21
N LYS A 58 -13.11 23.57 23.85
CA LYS A 58 -14.49 23.62 24.35
C LYS A 58 -15.29 22.40 23.86
N SER A 59 -15.92 21.70 24.80
CA SER A 59 -16.92 20.65 24.56
C SER A 59 -18.05 21.20 23.67
N GLY A 60 -18.04 20.88 22.38
CA GLY A 60 -19.07 21.33 21.43
C GLY A 60 -18.59 21.47 19.98
N GLN A 61 -17.28 21.51 19.72
CA GLN A 61 -16.77 21.45 18.34
C GLN A 61 -16.64 20.00 17.86
N ILE A 62 -17.31 19.71 16.76
CA ILE A 62 -17.27 18.44 16.02
C ILE A 62 -15.87 18.22 15.38
N LEU A 63 -15.12 19.32 15.20
CA LEU A 63 -13.74 19.35 14.70
C LEU A 63 -12.72 19.28 15.84
N THR A 64 -12.56 18.09 16.41
CA THR A 64 -11.44 17.78 17.30
C THR A 64 -10.15 17.73 16.48
N PRO A 65 -8.99 18.22 16.95
CA PRO A 65 -7.73 18.12 16.21
C PRO A 65 -7.38 16.68 15.80
N ALA A 66 -7.84 15.68 16.56
CA ALA A 66 -7.72 14.27 16.22
C ALA A 66 -8.50 13.87 14.95
N SER A 67 -9.70 14.41 14.72
CA SER A 67 -10.50 14.07 13.53
C SER A 67 -9.93 14.72 12.27
N ILE A 68 -9.35 15.93 12.39
CA ILE A 68 -8.61 16.59 11.31
C ILE A 68 -7.36 15.78 10.92
N PHE A 69 -6.61 15.28 11.91
CA PHE A 69 -5.45 14.44 11.63
C PHE A 69 -5.81 13.14 10.90
N MET A 70 -6.89 12.48 11.34
CA MET A 70 -7.44 11.31 10.66
C MET A 70 -7.89 11.60 9.22
N LEU A 71 -8.55 12.75 9.01
CA LEU A 71 -8.99 13.18 7.69
C LEU A 71 -7.80 13.47 6.75
N CYS A 72 -6.77 14.16 7.24
CA CYS A 72 -5.54 14.40 6.48
C CYS A 72 -4.88 13.08 6.06
N LEU A 73 -4.78 12.11 6.96
CA LEU A 73 -4.20 10.81 6.64
C LEU A 73 -5.03 10.01 5.65
N PHE A 74 -6.36 10.08 5.76
CA PHE A 74 -7.24 9.47 4.77
C PHE A 74 -7.03 10.08 3.38
N VAL A 75 -6.91 11.41 3.30
CA VAL A 75 -6.64 12.12 2.03
C VAL A 75 -5.26 11.77 1.49
N VAL A 76 -4.22 11.70 2.33
CA VAL A 76 -2.88 11.28 1.90
C VAL A 76 -2.89 9.85 1.40
N SER A 77 -3.56 8.92 2.10
CA SER A 77 -3.72 7.53 1.68
C SER A 77 -4.45 7.42 0.34
N ALA A 78 -5.57 8.14 0.18
CA ALA A 78 -6.30 8.19 -1.07
C ALA A 78 -5.43 8.76 -2.21
N ALA A 79 -4.72 9.86 -1.97
CA ALA A 79 -3.81 10.46 -2.94
C ALA A 79 -2.68 9.49 -3.32
N THR A 80 -2.08 8.79 -2.36
CA THR A 80 -1.11 7.74 -2.67
C THR A 80 -1.73 6.64 -3.50
N MET A 81 -2.98 6.22 -3.24
CA MET A 81 -3.66 5.21 -4.04
C MET A 81 -3.93 5.68 -5.48
N PHE A 82 -4.27 6.95 -5.68
CA PHE A 82 -4.44 7.54 -7.01
C PHE A 82 -3.12 7.72 -7.78
N ILE A 83 -2.02 7.99 -7.08
CA ILE A 83 -0.68 8.17 -7.68
C ILE A 83 0.01 6.82 -7.91
N TYR A 84 -0.29 5.81 -7.11
CA TYR A 84 0.28 4.47 -7.20
C TYR A 84 -0.34 3.71 -8.37
N ARG A 85 0.09 4.06 -9.59
CA ARG A 85 0.03 3.16 -10.75
C ARG A 85 1.09 2.09 -10.54
N GLY A 86 0.74 1.05 -9.78
CA GLY A 86 1.61 -0.10 -9.58
C GLY A 86 2.06 -0.64 -10.94
N PRO A 87 3.37 -0.62 -11.27
CA PRO A 87 3.84 -1.16 -12.53
C PRO A 87 3.61 -2.67 -12.49
N TYR A 88 2.76 -3.17 -13.38
CA TYR A 88 2.46 -4.59 -13.49
C TYR A 88 3.65 -5.31 -14.14
N LEU A 89 4.75 -5.49 -13.40
CA LEU A 89 5.97 -6.11 -13.89
C LEU A 89 5.74 -7.54 -14.44
N ARG A 90 4.74 -8.27 -13.91
CA ARG A 90 4.33 -9.58 -14.48
C ARG A 90 3.73 -9.46 -15.88
N LEU A 91 2.91 -8.44 -16.12
CA LEU A 91 2.27 -8.19 -17.41
C LEU A 91 3.31 -7.76 -18.45
N GLU A 92 4.31 -6.99 -18.02
CA GLU A 92 5.45 -6.63 -18.86
C GLU A 92 6.36 -7.83 -19.16
N ALA A 93 6.59 -8.73 -18.19
CA ALA A 93 7.33 -9.97 -18.39
C ALA A 93 6.61 -10.95 -19.34
N GLU A 94 5.29 -11.12 -19.21
CA GLU A 94 4.47 -11.93 -20.13
C GLU A 94 4.42 -11.32 -21.55
N LYS A 95 4.37 -9.98 -21.65
CA LYS A 95 4.43 -9.27 -22.93
C LYS A 95 5.77 -9.49 -23.64
N GLN A 96 6.89 -9.40 -22.90
CA GLN A 96 8.22 -9.65 -23.46
C GLN A 96 8.42 -11.10 -23.90
N ALA A 97 7.91 -12.09 -23.15
CA ALA A 97 7.98 -13.50 -23.53
C ALA A 97 7.17 -13.80 -24.81
N THR A 98 5.99 -13.17 -24.94
CA THR A 98 5.13 -13.31 -26.13
C THR A 98 5.79 -12.69 -27.36
N GLU A 99 6.33 -11.48 -27.26
CA GLU A 99 7.03 -10.81 -28.36
C GLU A 99 8.26 -11.62 -28.85
N ARG A 100 8.98 -12.26 -27.92
CA ARG A 100 10.12 -13.14 -28.26
C ARG A 100 9.69 -14.36 -29.10
N ASN A 101 8.55 -14.97 -28.76
CA ASN A 101 8.02 -16.12 -29.48
C ASN A 101 7.51 -15.75 -30.89
N THR A 102 6.83 -14.62 -31.05
CA THR A 102 6.38 -14.13 -32.36
C THR A 102 7.56 -13.82 -33.29
N ASN A 103 8.63 -13.21 -32.76
CA ASN A 103 9.84 -12.92 -33.54
C ASN A 103 10.58 -14.19 -33.97
N SER A 104 10.66 -15.22 -33.12
CA SER A 104 11.21 -16.53 -33.51
C SER A 104 10.37 -17.22 -34.59
N SER A 105 9.04 -17.23 -34.49
CA SER A 105 8.16 -17.84 -35.50
C SER A 105 8.27 -17.16 -36.86
N THR A 106 8.53 -15.85 -36.89
CA THR A 106 8.72 -15.09 -38.14
C THR A 106 10.07 -15.42 -38.79
N ASN A 107 11.12 -15.67 -38.00
CA ASN A 107 12.45 -16.01 -38.51
C ASN A 107 12.54 -17.43 -39.12
N ILE A 108 11.62 -18.34 -38.76
CA ILE A 108 11.61 -19.73 -39.27
C ILE A 108 10.85 -19.83 -40.60
N ASN A 109 10.08 -18.80 -40.98
CA ASN A 109 9.18 -18.80 -42.14
C ASN A 109 9.72 -17.96 -43.32
N ILE A 110 11.04 -17.69 -43.34
CA ILE A 110 11.80 -17.04 -44.42
C ILE A 110 12.95 -17.97 -44.80
#